data_AF-A0AAN7A442-F1
#
_entry.id   AF-A0AAN7A442-F1
#
_cell.length_a   1.000
_cell.length_b   1.000
_cell.length_c   1.000
_cell.angle_alpha   90.00
_cell.angle_beta   90.00
_cell.angle_gamma   90.00
#
_symmetry.space_group_name_H-M   'P 1'
#
loop_
_entity.id
_entity.type
_entity.pdbx_description
1 polymer ?
#
loop_
_entity_poly.entity_id
_entity_poly.type
_entity_poly.pdbx_seq_one_letter_code
_entity_poly.pdbx_strand_id
1 'polypeptide(L)' 'MPSSSSRTYTQVWYCDNCNDGPISTALNPYCPSCGHQRCSYCLVQMIKIRSERSS' A
#
# COMPACT_ATOMS: atom_id res chain seq x y z
N MET A 1 -23.37 -16.86 11.74
CA MET A 1 -22.32 -16.58 10.71
C MET A 1 -22.97 -15.71 9.63
N PRO A 2 -22.39 -14.64 9.08
CA PRO A 2 -21.09 -13.97 9.29
C PRO A 2 -21.29 -12.52 9.83
N SER A 3 -20.29 -11.76 10.24
CA SER A 3 -19.72 -10.73 9.38
C SER A 3 -18.55 -10.10 10.13
N SER A 4 -17.38 -10.73 10.04
CA SER A 4 -16.14 -10.12 10.47
C SER A 4 -15.99 -8.82 9.69
N SER A 5 -16.30 -7.69 10.34
CA SER A 5 -15.90 -6.37 9.88
C SER A 5 -14.38 -6.27 10.02
N SER A 6 -13.68 -7.03 9.20
CA SER A 6 -12.23 -7.04 9.11
C SER A 6 -11.84 -5.68 8.54
N ARG A 7 -11.57 -4.73 9.43
CA ARG A 7 -10.84 -3.51 9.06
C ARG A 7 -9.45 -3.99 8.64
N THR A 8 -9.27 -4.28 7.36
CA THR A 8 -7.96 -4.68 6.86
C THR A 8 -7.13 -3.41 6.74
N TYR A 9 -6.06 -3.35 7.53
CA TYR A 9 -5.05 -2.31 7.41
C TYR A 9 -3.95 -2.85 6.50
N THR A 10 -3.59 -2.09 5.47
CA THR A 10 -2.54 -2.46 4.54
C THR A 10 -1.42 -1.42 4.62
N GLN A 11 -0.19 -1.89 4.82
CA GLN A 11 0.99 -1.04 4.82
C GLN A 11 1.45 -0.82 3.39
N VAL A 12 1.37 0.43 2.95
CA VAL A 12 1.77 0.87 1.62
C VAL A 12 2.91 1.87 1.72
N TRP A 13 3.64 2.02 0.62
CA TRP A 13 4.69 3.01 0.49
C TRP A 13 4.56 3.76 -0.82
N TYR A 14 5.15 4.96 -0.85
CA TYR A 14 5.17 5.85 -2.00
C TYR A 14 6.63 6.10 -2.36
N CYS A 15 6.95 5.98 -3.63
CA CYS A 15 8.29 6.16 -4.13
C CYS A 15 8.68 7.64 -4.06
N ASP A 16 9.80 7.96 -3.43
CA ASP A 16 10.31 9.34 -3.37
C ASP A 16 10.75 9.85 -4.76
N ASN A 17 11.34 8.97 -5.58
CA ASN A 17 11.92 9.33 -6.87
C ASN A 17 10.88 9.74 -7.94
N CYS A 18 9.69 9.12 -7.95
CA CYS A 18 8.63 9.40 -8.93
C CYS A 18 7.27 9.72 -8.31
N ASN A 19 7.19 9.78 -6.98
CA ASN A 19 5.95 10.00 -6.21
C ASN A 19 4.83 8.98 -6.48
N ASP A 20 5.18 7.81 -7.01
CA ASP A 20 4.24 6.75 -7.37
C ASP A 20 3.84 5.91 -6.14
N GLY A 21 2.54 5.63 -6.00
CA GLY A 21 1.96 4.85 -4.91
C GLY A 21 0.43 4.95 -4.85
N PRO A 22 -0.24 4.15 -4.01
CA PRO A 22 0.30 3.29 -2.95
C PRO A 22 0.82 1.92 -3.43
N ILE A 23 2.11 1.64 -3.19
CA ILE A 23 2.75 0.35 -3.48
C ILE A 23 2.71 -0.52 -2.23
N SER A 24 2.38 -1.81 -2.35
CA SER A 24 2.34 -2.72 -1.20
C SER A 24 3.75 -3.08 -0.74
N THR A 25 4.08 -2.76 0.51
CA THR A 25 5.40 -3.09 1.11
C THR A 25 5.66 -4.59 1.16
N ALA A 26 4.61 -5.40 1.29
CA ALA A 26 4.68 -6.86 1.36
C ALA A 26 4.87 -7.54 -0.02
N LEU A 27 4.36 -6.93 -1.09
CA LEU A 27 4.37 -7.53 -2.43
C LEU A 27 5.54 -7.04 -3.27
N ASN A 28 5.87 -5.76 -3.17
CA ASN A 28 6.83 -5.11 -4.06
C ASN A 28 7.86 -4.29 -3.25
N PRO A 29 9.11 -4.78 -3.16
CA PRO A 29 10.21 -4.02 -2.55
C PRO A 29 10.80 -2.95 -3.48
N TYR A 30 10.41 -2.94 -4.76
CA TYR A 30 10.83 -1.96 -5.77
C TYR A 30 9.62 -1.23 -6.35
N CYS A 31 9.81 0.01 -6.79
CA CYS A 31 8.78 0.80 -7.45
C CYS A 31 8.48 0.21 -8.84
N PRO A 32 7.24 -0.19 -9.15
CA PRO A 32 6.90 -0.75 -10.46
C PRO A 32 6.94 0.30 -11.59
N SER A 33 6.87 1.59 -11.24
CA SER A 33 6.82 2.70 -12.18
C SER A 33 8.22 3.09 -12.70
N CYS A 34 9.20 3.23 -11.80
CA CYS A 34 10.56 3.65 -12.14
C CYS A 34 11.67 2.62 -11.82
N GLY A 35 11.32 1.49 -11.20
CA GLY A 35 12.28 0.47 -10.76
C GLY A 35 13.07 0.83 -9.49
N HIS A 36 12.84 1.99 -8.87
CA HIS A 36 13.57 2.45 -7.69
C HIS A 36 13.34 1.53 -6.48
N GLN A 37 14.41 1.07 -5.83
CA GLN A 37 14.32 0.26 -4.61
C GLN A 37 13.87 1.11 -3.43
N ARG A 38 12.93 0.60 -2.62
CA ARG A 38 12.42 1.32 -1.45
C ARG A 38 13.58 1.73 -0.52
N CYS A 39 13.74 3.03 -0.31
CA CYS A 39 14.74 3.63 0.57
C CYS A 39 14.11 4.32 1.79
N SER A 40 14.91 4.81 2.73
CA SER A 40 14.42 5.51 3.93
C SER A 40 13.73 6.85 3.63
N TYR A 41 13.91 7.41 2.43
CA TYR A 41 13.22 8.62 1.97
C TYR A 41 11.80 8.34 1.46
N CYS A 42 11.48 7.08 1.14
CA CYS A 42 10.15 6.70 0.68
C CYS A 42 9.11 6.81 1.80
N LEU A 43 7.95 7.41 1.50
CA LEU A 43 6.87 7.58 2.48
C LEU A 43 6.15 6.25 2.71
N VAL A 44 6.14 5.74 3.93
CA VAL A 44 5.41 4.52 4.31
C VAL A 44 4.20 4.90 5.17
N GLN A 45 3.01 4.49 4.77
CA GLN A 45 1.77 4.73 5.52
C GLN A 45 0.87 3.50 5.57
N MET A 46 0.07 3.39 6.65
CA MET A 46 -0.94 2.35 6.79
C MET A 46 -2.29 2.89 6.32
N ILE A 47 -2.81 2.36 5.22
CA ILE A 47 -4.13 2.72 4.72
C ILE A 47 -5.16 1.70 5.19
N LYS A 48 -6.33 2.20 5.56
CA LYS A 48 -7.49 1.37 5.90
C LYS A 48 -8.22 1.03 4.61
N ILE A 49 -8.13 -0.22 4.15
CA ILE A 49 -8.95 -0.64 3.02
C ILE A 49 -10.37 -0.86 3.54
N ARG A 50 -11.31 -0.02 3.09
CA ARG A 50 -12.72 -0.32 3.25
C ARG A 50 -13.07 -1.34 2.17
N SER A 51 -13.26 -2.59 2.56
CA SER A 51 -13.83 -3.60 1.66
C SER A 51 -15.33 -3.32 1.54
N GLU A 52 -15.69 -2.28 0.80
CA GLU A 52 -17.10 -1.97 0.52
C GLU A 52 -17.53 -2.74 -0.73
N ARG A 53 -18.11 -3.91 -0.46
CA ARG A 53 -19.04 -4.55 -1.39
C ARG A 53 -20.32 -3.71 -1.38
N SER A 54 -20.42 -2.76 -2.30
CA SER A 54 -21.71 -2.14 -2.64
C SER A 54 -22.30 -2.92 -3.82
N SER A 55 -23.32 -3.72 -3.49
CA SER A 55 -24.16 -4.50 -4.40
C SER A 55 -25.08 -3.61 -5.25
#